data_AF-A0AA43EYD7-F1
#
_entry.id   AF-A0AA43EYD7-F1
#
_cell.length_a   1.000
_cell.length_b   1.000
_cell.length_c   1.000
_cell.angle_alpha   90.00
_cell.angle_beta   90.00
_cell.angle_gamma   90.00
#
_symmetry.space_group_name_H-M   'P 1'
#
loop_
_entity.id
_entity.type
_entity.pdbx_description
1 polymer ?
#
loop_
_entity_poly.entity_id
_entity_poly.type
_entity_poly.pdbx_seq_one_letter_code
_entity_poly.pdbx_strand_id
1 'polypeptide(L)'
;MELNNMRCKECKGVMSLATLAPMEGEQQGVRMRIEGMPAMQCAEGHKRFVAPEFAVRMMEALMADKTLVPLQGAALKGLLRKRSCCPGCGDELATAPQGRVQARREVRLKGLAAFGVSVALPTFRCAACGKESVAPQGEVLDGLMKASIQAFRSAAVAPT
;
A
#
# COMPACT_ATOMS: atom_id res chain seq x y z
N MET A 1 13.42 -14.97 -6.74
CA MET A 1 12.90 -14.88 -5.37
C MET A 1 13.07 -16.24 -4.76
N GLU A 2 13.88 -16.32 -3.70
CA GLU A 2 14.13 -17.55 -2.96
C GLU A 2 13.12 -17.60 -1.80
N LEU A 3 12.44 -18.74 -1.64
CA LEU A 3 11.41 -18.87 -0.62
C LEU A 3 12.04 -19.03 0.77
N ASN A 4 11.39 -18.46 1.79
CA ASN A 4 11.81 -18.60 3.18
C ASN A 4 11.84 -20.08 3.60
N ASN A 5 12.91 -20.46 4.32
CA ASN A 5 13.17 -21.82 4.79
C ASN A 5 12.00 -22.43 5.61
N MET A 6 11.88 -23.76 5.61
CA MET A 6 10.70 -24.55 5.97
C MET A 6 10.31 -24.57 7.46
N ARG A 7 10.96 -23.80 8.34
CA ARG A 7 10.74 -23.90 9.80
C ARG A 7 10.27 -22.58 10.40
N CYS A 8 9.21 -22.66 11.18
CA CYS A 8 8.66 -21.53 11.93
C CYS A 8 9.70 -21.03 12.95
N LYS A 9 9.93 -19.71 13.02
CA LYS A 9 10.87 -19.13 14.00
C LYS A 9 10.37 -19.29 15.44
N GLU A 10 9.05 -19.27 15.62
CA GLU A 10 8.36 -19.31 16.92
C GLU A 10 8.26 -20.75 17.45
N CYS A 11 7.56 -21.65 16.73
CA CYS A 11 7.31 -23.02 17.22
C CYS A 11 8.18 -24.11 16.59
N LYS A 12 9.10 -23.78 15.66
CA LYS A 12 9.92 -24.74 14.88
C LYS A 12 9.12 -25.74 14.02
N GLY A 13 7.79 -25.58 13.93
CA GLY A 13 6.93 -26.37 13.06
C GLY A 13 7.27 -26.20 11.58
N VAL A 14 6.86 -27.16 10.76
CA VAL A 14 6.97 -27.08 9.29
C VAL A 14 6.08 -25.94 8.79
N MET A 15 6.60 -25.14 7.87
CA MET A 15 5.86 -24.09 7.18
C MET A 15 5.46 -24.55 5.79
N SER A 16 4.21 -24.28 5.41
CA SER A 16 3.68 -24.48 4.07
C SER A 16 3.19 -23.17 3.49
N LEU A 17 3.08 -23.12 2.17
CA LEU A 17 2.46 -21.99 1.48
C LEU A 17 0.96 -21.99 1.79
N ALA A 18 0.44 -20.83 2.17
CA ALA A 18 -0.97 -20.60 2.45
C ALA A 18 -1.42 -19.27 1.88
N THR A 19 -2.72 -19.15 1.60
CA THR A 19 -3.36 -17.90 1.21
C THR A 19 -3.97 -17.26 2.45
N LEU A 20 -3.62 -16.00 2.72
CA LEU A 20 -4.16 -15.29 3.87
C LEU A 20 -5.57 -14.75 3.61
N ALA A 21 -6.35 -14.66 4.70
CA ALA A 21 -7.58 -13.90 4.72
C ALA A 21 -7.32 -12.42 4.36
N PRO A 22 -8.35 -11.69 3.86
CA PRO A 22 -8.23 -10.27 3.60
C PRO A 22 -7.69 -9.50 4.81
N MET A 23 -6.75 -8.59 4.55
CA MET A 23 -6.15 -7.74 5.58
C MET A 23 -6.15 -6.28 5.13
N GLU A 24 -6.17 -5.36 6.08
CA GLU A 24 -6.20 -3.93 5.79
C GLU A 24 -5.38 -3.14 6.80
N GLY A 25 -4.86 -2.00 6.34
CA GLY A 25 -4.15 -1.03 7.17
C GLY A 25 -4.40 0.39 6.66
N GLU A 26 -4.34 1.37 7.56
CA GLU A 26 -4.66 2.75 7.23
C GLU A 26 -3.71 3.73 7.92
N GLN A 27 -3.06 4.58 7.13
CA GLN A 27 -2.19 5.63 7.64
C GLN A 27 -2.58 6.97 7.01
N GLN A 28 -2.86 7.98 7.84
CA GLN A 28 -3.15 9.36 7.38
C GLN A 28 -4.23 9.40 6.27
N GLY A 29 -5.26 8.55 6.38
CA GLY A 29 -6.34 8.43 5.40
C GLY A 29 -6.00 7.61 4.14
N VAL A 30 -4.74 7.19 3.96
CA VAL A 30 -4.35 6.20 2.95
C VAL A 30 -4.67 4.81 3.48
N ARG A 31 -5.64 4.14 2.87
CA ARG A 31 -6.02 2.77 3.22
C ARG A 31 -5.51 1.79 2.16
N MET A 32 -4.87 0.72 2.60
CA MET A 32 -4.51 -0.43 1.77
C MET A 32 -5.28 -1.65 2.26
N ARG A 33 -5.86 -2.40 1.32
CA ARG A 33 -6.47 -3.71 1.56
C ARG A 33 -5.84 -4.74 0.64
N ILE A 34 -5.41 -5.86 1.20
CA ILE A 34 -4.74 -6.95 0.49
C ILE A 34 -5.60 -8.20 0.59
N GLU A 35 -5.87 -8.84 -0.55
CA GLU A 35 -6.75 -10.01 -0.66
C GLU A 35 -6.04 -11.14 -1.39
N GLY A 36 -6.08 -12.34 -0.82
CA GLY A 36 -5.48 -13.53 -1.44
C GLY A 36 -3.96 -13.55 -1.38
N MET A 37 -3.33 -12.81 -0.45
CA MET A 37 -1.88 -12.73 -0.37
C MET A 37 -1.26 -14.10 0.00
N PRO A 38 -0.27 -14.59 -0.75
CA PRO A 38 0.48 -15.77 -0.37
C PRO A 38 1.41 -15.48 0.82
N ALA A 39 1.49 -16.40 1.76
CA ALA A 39 2.38 -16.35 2.92
C ALA A 39 2.85 -17.76 3.30
N MET A 40 3.90 -17.85 4.11
CA MET A 40 4.25 -19.09 4.80
C MET A 40 3.46 -19.17 6.10
N GLN A 41 2.79 -20.30 6.37
CA GLN A 41 2.07 -20.56 7.61
C GLN A 41 2.42 -21.95 8.16
N CYS A 42 2.57 -22.08 9.48
CA CYS A 42 2.70 -23.38 10.14
C CYS A 42 1.37 -23.86 10.72
N ALA A 43 1.30 -25.11 11.20
CA ALA A 43 0.09 -25.69 11.80
C ALA A 43 -0.44 -24.88 13.02
N GLU A 44 0.44 -24.21 13.76
CA GLU A 44 0.09 -23.33 14.89
C GLU A 44 -0.40 -21.93 14.44
N GLY A 45 -0.43 -21.67 13.14
CA GLY A 45 -0.97 -20.43 12.59
C GLY A 45 0.01 -19.25 12.51
N HIS A 46 1.26 -19.40 12.94
CA HIS A 46 2.30 -18.36 12.78
C HIS A 46 2.59 -18.10 11.30
N LYS A 47 2.66 -16.82 10.91
CA LYS A 47 2.78 -16.40 9.51
C LYS A 47 4.07 -15.63 9.25
N ARG A 48 4.63 -15.83 8.05
CA ARG A 48 5.78 -15.08 7.55
C ARG A 48 5.61 -14.79 6.07
N PHE A 49 6.33 -13.80 5.57
CA PHE A 49 6.42 -13.60 4.13
C PHE A 49 6.99 -14.85 3.43
N VAL A 50 6.53 -15.08 2.20
CA VAL A 50 7.04 -16.15 1.33
C VAL A 50 8.52 -16.01 1.01
N ALA A 51 9.06 -14.79 1.03
CA ALA A 51 10.48 -14.49 0.86
C ALA A 51 10.84 -13.20 1.64
N PRO A 52 12.11 -13.00 2.04
CA PRO A 52 12.55 -11.77 2.71
C PRO A 52 12.25 -10.50 1.91
N GLU A 53 12.42 -10.54 0.58
CA GLU A 53 12.19 -9.39 -0.30
C GLU A 53 10.72 -9.17 -0.68
N PHE A 54 9.79 -10.02 -0.21
CA PHE A 54 8.40 -10.03 -0.70
C PHE A 54 7.71 -8.68 -0.59
N ALA A 55 7.79 -8.01 0.56
CA ALA A 55 7.14 -6.72 0.79
C ALA A 55 7.68 -5.65 -0.16
N VAL A 56 9.00 -5.63 -0.38
CA VAL A 56 9.64 -4.69 -1.31
C VAL A 56 9.18 -4.98 -2.75
N ARG A 57 9.19 -6.25 -3.18
CA ARG A 57 8.73 -6.65 -4.52
C ARG A 57 7.26 -6.33 -4.76
N MET A 58 6.41 -6.51 -3.76
CA MET A 58 5.00 -6.12 -3.84
C MET A 58 4.86 -4.61 -4.07
N MET A 59 5.60 -3.79 -3.32
CA MET A 59 5.57 -2.34 -3.47
C MET A 59 6.13 -1.89 -4.81
N GLU A 60 7.24 -2.46 -5.28
CA GLU A 60 7.79 -2.23 -6.62
C GLU A 60 6.74 -2.53 -7.70
N ALA A 61 6.05 -3.68 -7.60
CA ALA A 61 5.01 -4.06 -8.56
C ALA A 61 3.81 -3.10 -8.55
N LEU A 62 3.40 -2.61 -7.38
CA LEU A 62 2.33 -1.61 -7.26
C LEU A 62 2.73 -0.25 -7.86
N MET A 63 3.99 0.15 -7.71
CA MET A 63 4.51 1.43 -8.19
C MET A 63 5.03 1.40 -9.63
N ALA A 64 5.15 0.22 -10.24
CA ALA A 64 5.57 0.08 -11.63
C ALA A 64 4.58 0.78 -12.59
N ASP A 65 3.30 0.81 -12.22
CA ASP A 65 2.32 1.71 -12.85
C ASP A 65 2.49 3.11 -12.26
N LYS A 66 2.76 4.09 -13.12
CA LYS A 66 2.92 5.51 -12.74
C LYS A 66 1.64 6.08 -12.11
N THR A 67 0.51 5.39 -12.23
CA THR A 67 -0.80 5.78 -11.69
C THR A 67 -1.39 4.71 -10.77
N LEU A 68 -1.20 4.88 -9.46
CA LEU A 68 -1.84 4.05 -8.43
C LEU A 68 -3.37 4.22 -8.44
N VAL A 69 -3.84 5.46 -8.61
CA VAL A 69 -5.25 5.85 -8.73
C VAL A 69 -5.42 6.76 -9.95
N PRO A 70 -6.63 6.92 -10.51
CA PRO A 70 -6.88 7.75 -11.69
C PRO A 70 -6.86 9.26 -11.38
N LEU A 71 -6.00 9.72 -10.46
CA LEU A 71 -5.86 11.12 -10.08
C LEU A 71 -4.38 11.50 -9.97
N GLN A 72 -4.06 12.75 -10.30
CA GLN A 72 -2.73 13.32 -10.13
C GLN A 72 -2.50 13.72 -8.67
N GLY A 73 -1.26 13.58 -8.19
CA GLY A 73 -0.86 14.13 -6.90
C GLY A 73 -0.79 15.65 -6.94
N ALA A 74 -1.13 16.29 -5.83
CA ALA A 74 -0.94 17.72 -5.65
C ALA A 74 0.54 18.12 -5.82
N ALA A 75 0.78 19.31 -6.37
CA ALA A 75 2.11 19.89 -6.45
C ALA A 75 2.50 20.48 -5.10
N LEU A 76 3.71 20.20 -4.62
CA LEU A 76 4.21 20.79 -3.37
C LEU A 76 5.00 22.06 -3.68
N LYS A 77 4.49 23.23 -3.27
CA LYS A 77 5.14 24.53 -3.51
C LYS A 77 5.54 25.22 -2.20
N GLY A 78 6.55 26.09 -2.27
CA GLY A 78 7.02 26.92 -1.15
C GLY A 78 8.28 26.38 -0.46
N LEU A 79 9.27 27.26 -0.27
CA LEU A 79 10.58 26.93 0.31
C LEU A 79 10.54 26.88 1.86
N LEU A 80 9.88 27.85 2.51
CA LEU A 80 9.79 27.94 3.97
C LEU A 80 8.53 27.29 4.56
N ARG A 81 7.41 27.34 3.82
CA ARG A 81 6.15 26.70 4.18
C ARG A 81 5.63 25.95 2.97
N LYS A 82 5.77 24.62 3.01
CA LYS A 82 5.27 23.72 1.97
C LYS A 82 3.74 23.75 1.96
N ARG A 83 3.18 23.89 0.76
CA ARG A 83 1.73 23.94 0.50
C ARG A 83 1.38 23.03 -0.65
N SER A 84 0.28 22.31 -0.51
CA SER A 84 -0.28 21.47 -1.55
C SER A 84 -1.08 22.35 -2.52
N CYS A 85 -0.71 22.32 -3.78
CA CYS A 85 -1.30 23.11 -4.84
C CYS A 85 -1.93 22.21 -5.91
N CYS A 86 -3.00 22.71 -6.53
CA CYS A 86 -3.68 22.05 -7.63
C CYS A 86 -2.68 21.80 -8.77
N PRO A 87 -2.58 20.57 -9.30
CA PRO A 87 -1.69 20.27 -10.43
C PRO A 87 -2.19 20.88 -11.75
N GLY A 88 -3.44 21.38 -11.81
CA GLY A 88 -4.02 22.04 -12.98
C GLY A 88 -3.71 23.54 -13.04
N CYS A 89 -4.24 24.33 -12.10
CA CYS A 89 -4.11 25.79 -12.11
C CYS A 89 -3.02 26.34 -11.17
N GLY A 90 -2.50 25.51 -10.26
CA GLY A 90 -1.45 25.92 -9.31
C GLY A 90 -1.93 26.58 -8.02
N ASP A 91 -3.24 26.78 -7.84
CA ASP A 91 -3.82 27.34 -6.61
C ASP A 91 -3.69 26.41 -5.40
N GLU A 92 -3.64 26.98 -4.21
CA GLU A 92 -3.59 26.23 -2.96
C GLU A 92 -4.85 25.37 -2.77
N LEU A 93 -4.66 24.10 -2.40
CA LEU A 93 -5.73 23.18 -2.08
C LEU A 93 -6.14 23.32 -0.61
N ALA A 94 -7.37 22.93 -0.30
CA ALA A 94 -7.82 22.82 1.07
C ALA A 94 -6.95 21.82 1.85
N THR A 95 -6.78 22.07 3.16
CA THR A 95 -6.03 21.18 4.05
C THR A 95 -6.82 19.93 4.41
N ALA A 96 -8.15 20.02 4.48
CA ALA A 96 -9.02 18.89 4.76
C ALA A 96 -9.42 18.16 3.45
N PRO A 97 -9.39 16.82 3.44
CA PRO A 97 -9.88 16.05 2.30
C PRO A 97 -11.40 16.16 2.17
N GLN A 98 -11.89 16.07 0.94
CA GLN A 98 -13.31 16.24 0.60
C GLN A 98 -13.96 14.95 0.08
N GLY A 99 -13.18 13.88 -0.05
CA GLY A 99 -13.66 12.59 -0.52
C GLY A 99 -12.56 11.53 -0.49
N ARG A 100 -12.83 10.41 -1.16
CA ARG A 100 -11.87 9.32 -1.36
C ARG A 100 -11.96 8.81 -2.79
N VAL A 101 -10.81 8.45 -3.36
CA VAL A 101 -10.70 7.69 -4.60
C VAL A 101 -10.19 6.31 -4.27
N GLN A 102 -10.67 5.29 -4.97
CA GLN A 102 -10.20 3.91 -4.80
C GLN A 102 -9.76 3.33 -6.14
N ALA A 103 -8.70 2.52 -6.09
CA ALA A 103 -8.29 1.66 -7.19
C ALA A 103 -7.95 0.27 -6.69
N ARG A 104 -8.20 -0.74 -7.52
CA ARG A 104 -7.76 -2.12 -7.30
C ARG A 104 -6.71 -2.48 -8.34
N ARG A 105 -5.64 -3.14 -7.88
CA ARG A 105 -4.56 -3.67 -8.69
C ARG A 105 -4.39 -5.14 -8.38
N GLU A 106 -3.99 -5.89 -9.40
CA GLU A 106 -3.54 -7.26 -9.24
C GLU A 106 -2.01 -7.25 -9.21
N VAL A 107 -1.42 -7.79 -8.15
CA VAL A 107 0.01 -7.91 -7.99
C VAL A 107 0.45 -9.29 -8.46
N ARG A 108 1.41 -9.32 -9.39
CA ARG A 108 1.99 -10.54 -9.96
C ARG A 108 3.47 -10.59 -9.62
N LEU A 109 3.86 -11.55 -8.79
CA LEU A 109 5.26 -11.80 -8.44
C LEU A 109 5.68 -13.18 -8.98
N LYS A 110 6.89 -13.27 -9.53
CA LYS A 110 7.40 -14.51 -10.15
C LYS A 110 7.35 -15.67 -9.15
N GLY A 111 6.72 -16.77 -9.55
CA GLY A 111 6.63 -18.01 -8.76
C GLY A 111 5.53 -18.03 -7.70
N LEU A 112 4.62 -17.04 -7.71
CA LEU A 112 3.49 -16.98 -6.79
C LEU A 112 2.17 -16.80 -7.54
N ALA A 113 1.07 -17.20 -6.89
CA ALA A 113 -0.27 -16.82 -7.33
C ALA A 113 -0.44 -15.29 -7.27
N ALA A 114 -1.18 -14.75 -8.23
CA ALA A 114 -1.54 -13.34 -8.24
C ALA A 114 -2.49 -13.02 -7.07
N PHE A 115 -2.41 -11.81 -6.54
CA PHE A 115 -3.23 -11.37 -5.43
C PHE A 115 -3.69 -9.91 -5.59
N GLY A 116 -4.80 -9.57 -4.95
CA GLY A 116 -5.43 -8.26 -5.07
C GLY A 116 -4.91 -7.26 -4.04
N VAL A 117 -4.65 -6.04 -4.48
CA VAL A 117 -4.39 -4.90 -3.60
C VAL A 117 -5.33 -3.76 -3.98
N SER A 118 -6.13 -3.29 -3.02
CA SER A 118 -6.95 -2.10 -3.18
C SER A 118 -6.36 -0.97 -2.37
N VAL A 119 -6.26 0.20 -2.99
CA VAL A 119 -5.76 1.43 -2.36
C VAL A 119 -6.89 2.46 -2.40
N ALA A 120 -7.19 3.05 -1.24
CA ALA A 120 -8.08 4.20 -1.14
C ALA A 120 -7.31 5.41 -0.62
N LEU A 121 -7.38 6.52 -1.34
CA LEU A 121 -6.66 7.76 -1.03
C LEU A 121 -7.64 8.91 -0.79
N PRO A 122 -7.34 9.85 0.12
CA PRO A 122 -8.11 11.07 0.27
C PRO A 122 -8.02 11.94 -0.98
N THR A 123 -9.13 12.58 -1.37
CA THR A 123 -9.18 13.51 -2.50
C THR A 123 -9.35 14.95 -2.05
N PHE A 124 -8.78 15.86 -2.84
CA PHE A 124 -8.83 17.30 -2.67
C PHE A 124 -9.31 17.93 -3.97
N ARG A 125 -10.37 18.74 -3.90
CA ARG A 125 -10.92 19.48 -5.02
C ARG A 125 -10.44 20.93 -4.95
N CYS A 126 -9.90 21.41 -6.06
CA CYS A 126 -9.52 22.82 -6.18
C CYS A 126 -10.76 23.71 -6.22
N ALA A 127 -10.81 24.72 -5.36
CA ALA A 127 -11.93 25.67 -5.33
C ALA A 127 -11.99 26.57 -6.59
N ALA A 128 -10.86 26.80 -7.25
CA ALA A 128 -10.78 27.68 -8.41
C ALA A 128 -11.17 26.99 -9.74
N CYS A 129 -10.63 25.79 -10.00
CA CYS A 129 -10.85 25.09 -11.27
C CYS A 129 -11.67 23.80 -11.14
N GLY A 130 -12.05 23.41 -9.93
CA GLY A 130 -12.85 22.21 -9.68
C GLY A 130 -12.14 20.88 -9.88
N LYS A 131 -10.87 20.87 -10.30
CA LYS A 131 -10.08 19.65 -10.55
C LYS A 131 -9.77 18.93 -9.25
N GLU A 132 -9.87 17.61 -9.28
CA GLU A 132 -9.52 16.73 -8.17
C GLU A 132 -8.06 16.27 -8.24
N SER A 133 -7.49 16.05 -7.06
CA SER A 133 -6.14 15.53 -6.87
C SER A 133 -6.07 14.73 -5.57
N VAL A 134 -5.04 13.91 -5.45
CA VAL A 134 -4.67 13.29 -4.16
C VAL A 134 -3.56 14.11 -3.50
N ALA A 135 -3.15 13.71 -2.30
CA ALA A 135 -1.98 14.27 -1.64
C ALA A 135 -0.73 14.23 -2.55
N PRO A 136 0.30 15.05 -2.28
CA PRO A 136 1.56 15.00 -3.02
C PRO A 136 2.13 13.57 -3.09
N GLN A 137 2.76 13.23 -4.21
CA GLN A 137 3.19 11.85 -4.50
C GLN A 137 4.07 11.24 -3.39
N GLY A 138 4.96 12.04 -2.78
CA GLY A 138 5.79 11.58 -1.66
C GLY A 138 5.00 11.23 -0.41
N GLU A 139 3.93 11.98 -0.10
CA GLU A 139 3.04 11.70 1.03
C GLU A 139 2.17 10.47 0.78
N VAL A 140 1.67 10.32 -0.45
CA VAL A 140 0.93 9.10 -0.86
C VAL A 140 1.81 7.86 -0.69
N LEU A 141 3.08 7.93 -1.12
CA LEU A 141 4.01 6.82 -1.01
C LEU A 141 4.32 6.46 0.46
N ASP A 142 4.64 7.46 1.28
CA ASP A 142 4.88 7.25 2.72
C ASP A 142 3.65 6.65 3.42
N GLY A 143 2.46 7.18 3.14
CA GLY A 143 1.19 6.64 3.64
C GLY A 143 0.96 5.20 3.20
N LEU A 144 1.24 4.87 1.93
CA LEU A 144 1.08 3.52 1.39
C LEU A 144 2.01 2.50 2.06
N MET A 145 3.29 2.87 2.26
CA MET A 145 4.26 2.04 2.96
C MET A 145 3.81 1.76 4.40
N LYS A 146 3.40 2.79 5.14
CA LYS A 146 2.91 2.65 6.51
C LYS A 146 1.60 1.85 6.59
N ALA A 147 0.68 2.07 5.67
CA ALA A 147 -0.57 1.30 5.58
C ALA A 147 -0.30 -0.20 5.33
N SER A 148 0.68 -0.53 4.48
CA SER A 148 1.08 -1.94 4.26
C SER A 148 1.62 -2.60 5.54
N ILE A 149 2.47 -1.89 6.29
CA ILE A 149 3.02 -2.38 7.57
C ILE A 149 1.88 -2.66 8.55
N GLN A 150 0.89 -1.77 8.63
CA GLN A 150 -0.28 -1.98 9.47
C GLN A 150 -1.11 -3.19 9.02
N ALA A 151 -1.31 -3.36 7.71
CA ALA A 151 -2.03 -4.51 7.17
C ALA A 151 -1.32 -5.84 7.48
N PHE A 152 0.01 -5.89 7.36
CA PHE A 152 0.78 -7.08 7.73
C PHE A 152 0.71 -7.38 9.23
N ARG A 153 0.76 -6.33 10.07
CA ARG A 153 0.59 -6.46 11.52
C ARG A 153 -0.80 -6.95 11.90
N SER A 154 -1.86 -6.45 11.25
CA SER A 154 -3.23 -6.89 11.51
C SER A 154 -3.44 -8.36 11.14
N ALA A 155 -2.67 -8.87 10.17
CA ALA A 155 -2.67 -10.27 9.77
C ALA A 155 -1.71 -11.15 10.60
N ALA A 156 -0.99 -10.59 11.58
CA ALA A 156 0.07 -11.25 12.35
C ALA A 156 1.17 -11.87 11.46
N VAL A 157 1.52 -11.20 10.37
CA VAL A 157 2.66 -11.57 9.53
C VAL A 157 3.92 -10.98 10.16
N ALA A 158 4.79 -11.84 10.68
CA ALA A 158 6.01 -11.37 11.34
C ALA A 158 6.96 -10.71 10.32
N PRO A 159 7.53 -9.53 10.64
CA PRO A 159 8.65 -8.97 9.87
C PRO A 159 9.81 -9.96 9.93
N THR A 160 10.38 -10.30 8.77
CA THR A 160 11.36 -11.38 8.61
C THR A 160 12.68 -11.12 9.30
#